data_AF-A0A928DRM9-F1
#
_entry.id   AF-A0A928DRM9-F1
#
_cell.length_a   1.000
_cell.length_b   1.000
_cell.length_c   1.000
_cell.angle_alpha   90.00
_cell.angle_beta   90.00
_cell.angle_gamma   90.00
#
_symmetry.space_group_name_H-M   'P 1'
#
loop_
_entity.id
_entity.type
_entity.pdbx_description
1 polymer ?
#
loop_
_entity_poly.entity_id
_entity_poly.type
_entity_poly.pdbx_seq_one_letter_code
_entity_poly.pdbx_strand_id
1 'polypeptide(L)'
;MNEKATKRSGMLGTIYSMLPGIDDDYAAKLVYTLENKKTVQQLQQNIADIAAQLSSDSPMTDTIVARILMDEITVPAALRQLRIYNNATSIAELCAALEIPSADTGKLLEVYASFSSRKFFDEEFANALKDVQEDGEMPDADKALFAVNILLKNAEEVLLSSAKTAKQNKKDIFKWADKYHLSVKTTAELELLYTQPASISFKQEIKHLVEELKKHNDDEHLCASLAARVMLCQITPKDAEDTATLSKLLEGRLLEEDLMIIACRYLKAKTPQDIATTFEAVLKKLPHVASPAENLGLAVRVLLDGTADSFERAGQQAALKRDREVLRRSLAKKELYAGYEYDLADRFGGKKTFIQLEREMQDLLNTLPYCAEPKDNKELACKVLLGSLSLEEASKQAQYLRDLKAQTVTQGLAPELMKSYLGTKPADEIMRFFEQTLSSYTFWKSDREKHVFALHTLVGELNGTYNRRISQFVLDMLENGSSLELMTDMLSNIQTRKTSQEELDNLLNMYKQARVSSKS
;
A
#
# COMPACT_ATOMS: atom_id res chain seq x y z
N MET A 1 23.32 -5.72 -2.75
CA MET A 1 23.32 -4.96 -4.03
C MET A 1 23.90 -5.75 -5.21
N ASN A 2 24.91 -6.60 -5.00
CA ASN A 2 25.60 -7.33 -6.09
C ASN A 2 24.70 -8.32 -6.85
N GLU A 3 23.94 -9.18 -6.16
CA GLU A 3 23.11 -10.23 -6.81
C GLU A 3 22.01 -9.69 -7.73
N LYS A 4 21.38 -8.56 -7.38
CA LYS A 4 20.37 -7.92 -8.23
C LYS A 4 20.98 -7.38 -9.51
N ALA A 5 22.16 -6.77 -9.42
CA ALA A 5 22.87 -6.27 -10.59
C ALA A 5 23.32 -7.43 -11.50
N THR A 6 23.82 -8.53 -10.92
CA THR A 6 24.18 -9.74 -11.66
C THR A 6 22.96 -10.38 -12.34
N LYS A 7 21.81 -10.44 -11.66
CA LYS A 7 20.56 -10.96 -12.26
C LYS A 7 20.08 -10.09 -13.42
N ARG A 8 20.06 -8.76 -13.25
CA ARG A 8 19.68 -7.81 -14.31
C ARG A 8 20.59 -7.94 -15.53
N SER A 9 21.90 -7.99 -15.31
CA SER A 9 22.88 -8.18 -16.38
C SER A 9 22.70 -9.53 -17.10
N GLY A 10 22.46 -10.61 -16.36
CA GLY A 10 22.18 -11.93 -16.95
C GLY A 10 20.86 -11.98 -17.74
N MET A 11 19.81 -11.30 -17.26
CA MET A 11 18.54 -11.18 -18.01
C MET A 11 18.70 -10.35 -19.27
N LEU A 12 19.40 -9.21 -19.19
CA LEU A 12 19.68 -8.35 -20.34
C LEU A 12 20.49 -9.09 -21.41
N GLY A 13 21.56 -9.78 -21.02
CA GLY A 13 22.36 -10.59 -21.95
C GLY A 13 21.57 -11.73 -22.59
N THR A 14 20.65 -12.34 -21.84
CA THR A 14 19.72 -13.35 -22.38
C THR A 14 18.78 -12.75 -23.41
N ILE A 15 18.19 -11.59 -23.12
CA ILE A 15 17.26 -10.91 -24.04
C ILE A 15 17.97 -10.57 -25.35
N TYR A 16 19.14 -9.93 -25.31
CA TYR A 16 19.88 -9.61 -26.53
C TYR A 16 20.36 -10.85 -27.30
N SER A 17 20.64 -11.95 -26.60
CA SER A 17 21.04 -13.20 -27.25
C SER A 17 19.88 -13.91 -27.95
N MET A 18 18.67 -13.84 -27.42
CA MET A 18 17.51 -14.57 -27.94
C MET A 18 16.56 -13.72 -28.77
N LEU A 19 16.63 -12.39 -28.64
CA LEU A 19 15.83 -11.40 -29.36
C LEU A 19 16.79 -10.33 -29.93
N PRO A 20 17.68 -10.69 -30.88
CA PRO A 20 18.75 -9.80 -31.35
C PRO A 20 18.25 -8.51 -32.02
N GLY A 21 17.03 -8.49 -32.56
CA GLY A 21 16.40 -7.32 -33.21
C GLY A 21 15.59 -6.43 -32.27
N ILE A 22 15.65 -6.65 -30.95
CA ILE A 22 14.90 -5.85 -29.98
C ILE A 22 15.51 -4.44 -29.79
N ASP A 23 14.63 -3.45 -29.60
CA ASP A 23 15.03 -2.10 -29.21
C ASP A 23 15.55 -2.04 -27.76
N ASP A 24 16.58 -1.20 -27.52
CA ASP A 24 17.27 -1.10 -26.24
C ASP A 24 16.35 -0.65 -25.08
N ASP A 25 15.46 0.32 -25.35
CA ASP A 25 14.52 0.80 -24.33
C ASP A 25 13.52 -0.31 -23.98
N TYR A 26 13.12 -1.10 -24.98
CA TYR A 26 12.20 -2.21 -24.80
C TYR A 26 12.85 -3.39 -24.04
N ALA A 27 14.12 -3.68 -24.31
CA ALA A 27 14.91 -4.67 -23.56
C ALA A 27 15.07 -4.27 -22.08
N ALA A 28 15.37 -2.99 -21.81
CA ALA A 28 15.46 -2.48 -20.45
C ALA A 28 14.11 -2.58 -19.71
N LYS A 29 13.01 -2.23 -20.38
CA LYS A 29 11.65 -2.33 -19.84
C LYS A 29 11.27 -3.77 -19.48
N LEU A 30 11.65 -4.75 -20.32
CA LEU A 30 11.46 -6.17 -20.05
C LEU A 30 12.19 -6.62 -18.79
N VAL A 31 13.47 -6.25 -18.64
CA VAL A 31 14.26 -6.60 -17.44
C VAL A 31 13.60 -6.03 -16.20
N TYR A 32 13.21 -4.75 -16.21
CA TYR A 32 12.58 -4.10 -15.07
C TYR A 32 11.26 -4.76 -14.66
N THR A 33 10.43 -5.12 -15.64
CA THR A 33 9.12 -5.75 -15.40
C THR A 33 9.25 -7.19 -14.89
N LEU A 34 10.23 -7.94 -15.37
CA LEU A 34 10.33 -9.38 -15.13
C LEU A 34 11.33 -9.77 -14.03
N GLU A 35 12.23 -8.87 -13.60
CA GLU A 35 13.30 -9.19 -12.65
C GLU A 35 12.84 -9.79 -11.33
N ASN A 36 11.66 -9.40 -10.84
CA ASN A 36 11.09 -9.89 -9.58
C ASN A 36 10.05 -10.99 -9.79
N LYS A 37 9.77 -11.37 -11.05
CA LYS A 37 8.72 -12.32 -11.44
C LYS A 37 9.28 -13.63 -12.02
N LYS A 38 10.44 -13.58 -12.68
CA LYS A 38 11.01 -14.74 -13.39
C LYS A 38 12.50 -14.94 -13.09
N THR A 39 12.97 -16.18 -13.18
CA THR A 39 14.41 -16.49 -13.26
C THR A 39 14.92 -16.33 -14.69
N VAL A 40 16.24 -16.28 -14.88
CA VAL A 40 16.85 -16.21 -16.23
C VAL A 40 16.44 -17.43 -17.07
N GLN A 41 16.48 -18.64 -16.49
CA GLN A 41 16.07 -19.87 -17.18
C GLN A 41 14.59 -19.86 -17.59
N GLN A 42 13.71 -19.38 -16.70
CA GLN A 42 12.29 -19.23 -17.04
C GLN A 42 12.09 -18.20 -18.15
N LEU A 43 12.87 -17.11 -18.17
CA LEU A 43 12.82 -16.14 -19.25
C LEU A 43 13.22 -16.78 -20.58
N GLN A 44 14.33 -17.53 -20.61
CA GLN A 44 14.79 -18.27 -21.80
C GLN A 44 13.71 -19.20 -22.35
N GLN A 45 13.12 -20.02 -21.48
CA GLN A 45 12.08 -20.96 -21.88
C GLN A 45 10.86 -20.22 -22.45
N ASN A 46 10.40 -19.14 -21.79
CA ASN A 46 9.26 -18.37 -22.29
C ASN A 46 9.54 -17.73 -23.66
N ILE A 47 10.75 -17.21 -23.88
CA ILE A 47 11.12 -16.67 -25.21
C ILE A 47 11.05 -17.78 -26.25
N ALA A 48 11.63 -18.95 -25.97
CA ALA A 48 11.59 -20.10 -26.88
C ALA A 48 10.16 -20.58 -27.16
N ASP A 49 9.31 -20.70 -26.14
CA ASP A 49 7.93 -21.14 -26.27
C ASP A 49 7.09 -20.16 -27.11
N ILE A 50 7.29 -18.85 -26.91
CA ILE A 50 6.58 -17.83 -27.69
C ILE A 50 7.10 -17.83 -29.13
N ALA A 51 8.41 -17.87 -29.35
CA ALA A 51 9.00 -17.92 -30.68
C ALA A 51 8.48 -19.15 -31.47
N ALA A 52 8.41 -20.31 -30.82
CA ALA A 52 7.83 -21.52 -31.41
C ALA A 52 6.35 -21.34 -31.80
N GLN A 53 5.55 -20.67 -30.97
CA GLN A 53 4.14 -20.38 -31.28
C GLN A 53 3.97 -19.42 -32.45
N LEU A 54 4.89 -18.47 -32.63
CA LEU A 54 4.83 -17.50 -33.72
C LEU A 54 5.29 -18.09 -35.06
N SER A 55 6.23 -19.06 -35.03
CA SER A 55 6.72 -19.79 -36.22
C SER A 55 7.03 -18.86 -37.41
N SER A 56 7.69 -17.73 -37.14
CA SER A 56 7.93 -16.64 -38.10
C SER A 56 9.36 -16.13 -37.99
N ASP A 57 10.09 -16.14 -39.11
CA ASP A 57 11.45 -15.61 -39.21
C ASP A 57 11.49 -14.10 -39.56
N SER A 58 10.35 -13.40 -39.39
CA SER A 58 10.26 -11.96 -39.63
C SER A 58 11.22 -11.16 -38.72
N PRO A 59 11.87 -10.10 -39.22
CA PRO A 59 12.62 -9.14 -38.39
C PRO A 59 11.78 -8.50 -37.27
N MET A 60 10.46 -8.47 -37.42
CA MET A 60 9.53 -7.93 -36.42
C MET A 60 9.18 -8.94 -35.31
N THR A 61 9.53 -10.22 -35.51
CA THR A 61 9.23 -11.31 -34.54
C THR A 61 9.79 -10.98 -33.17
N ASP A 62 11.02 -10.46 -33.06
CA ASP A 62 11.65 -10.17 -31.77
C ASP A 62 10.91 -9.10 -30.96
N THR A 63 10.49 -8.03 -31.63
CA THR A 63 9.69 -6.96 -31.02
C THR A 63 8.31 -7.47 -30.59
N ILE A 64 7.71 -8.38 -31.37
CA ILE A 64 6.42 -8.97 -31.05
C ILE A 64 6.53 -9.95 -29.87
N VAL A 65 7.57 -10.79 -29.82
CA VAL A 65 7.85 -11.65 -28.67
C VAL A 65 8.00 -10.81 -27.40
N ALA A 66 8.72 -9.69 -27.50
CA ALA A 66 8.89 -8.76 -26.39
C ALA A 66 7.55 -8.18 -25.91
N ARG A 67 6.66 -7.76 -26.83
CA ARG A 67 5.32 -7.26 -26.50
C ARG A 67 4.44 -8.32 -25.84
N ILE A 68 4.54 -9.58 -26.25
CA ILE A 68 3.83 -10.70 -25.61
C ILE A 68 4.36 -10.91 -24.19
N LEU A 69 5.68 -10.88 -23.98
CA LEU A 69 6.30 -11.02 -22.66
C LEU A 69 5.92 -9.90 -21.67
N MET A 70 5.59 -8.72 -22.21
CA MET A 70 5.10 -7.55 -21.46
C MET A 70 3.58 -7.55 -21.26
N ASP A 71 2.86 -8.56 -21.75
CA ASP A 71 1.41 -8.65 -21.74
C ASP A 71 0.70 -7.49 -22.48
N GLU A 72 1.39 -6.87 -23.45
CA GLU A 72 0.85 -5.76 -24.26
C GLU A 72 0.05 -6.25 -25.48
N ILE A 73 0.22 -7.52 -25.88
CA ILE A 73 -0.46 -8.14 -27.02
C ILE A 73 -0.72 -9.63 -26.76
N THR A 74 -1.88 -10.14 -27.20
CA THR A 74 -2.17 -11.59 -27.16
C THR A 74 -1.48 -12.31 -28.33
N VAL A 75 -1.14 -13.58 -28.15
CA VAL A 75 -0.51 -14.39 -29.22
C VAL A 75 -1.35 -14.41 -30.52
N PRO A 76 -2.69 -14.59 -30.48
CA PRO A 76 -3.50 -14.53 -31.69
C PRO A 76 -3.48 -13.16 -32.38
N ALA A 77 -3.43 -12.07 -31.62
CA ALA A 77 -3.30 -10.72 -32.17
C ALA A 77 -1.90 -10.48 -32.76
N ALA A 78 -0.86 -10.98 -32.10
CA ALA A 78 0.52 -10.95 -32.60
C ALA A 78 0.69 -11.67 -33.94
N LEU A 79 0.07 -12.84 -34.11
CA LEU A 79 0.05 -13.57 -35.39
C LEU A 79 -0.59 -12.74 -36.51
N ARG A 80 -1.64 -11.97 -36.21
CA ARG A 80 -2.25 -11.06 -37.19
C ARG A 80 -1.31 -9.91 -37.56
N GLN A 81 -0.58 -9.34 -36.60
CA GLN A 81 0.43 -8.31 -36.88
C GLN A 81 1.58 -8.87 -37.74
N LEU A 82 2.05 -10.08 -37.45
CA LEU A 82 3.06 -10.78 -38.26
C LEU A 82 2.56 -11.08 -39.67
N ARG A 83 1.32 -11.51 -39.83
CA ARG A 83 0.71 -11.74 -41.14
C ARG A 83 0.77 -10.48 -42.02
N ILE A 84 0.48 -9.30 -41.45
CA ILE A 84 0.54 -8.02 -42.17
C ILE A 84 1.97 -7.69 -42.60
N TYR A 85 2.94 -7.92 -41.72
CA TYR A 85 4.35 -7.72 -42.05
C TYR A 85 4.82 -8.69 -43.15
N ASN A 86 4.44 -9.96 -43.05
CA ASN A 86 4.76 -10.97 -44.06
C ASN A 86 4.09 -10.62 -45.40
N ASN A 87 2.86 -10.12 -45.39
CA ASN A 87 2.20 -9.59 -46.57
C ASN A 87 2.97 -8.43 -47.20
N ALA A 88 3.51 -7.49 -46.40
CA ALA A 88 4.37 -6.42 -46.90
C ALA A 88 5.61 -6.97 -47.63
N THR A 89 6.24 -7.98 -47.03
CA THR A 89 7.43 -8.65 -47.58
C THR A 89 7.09 -9.38 -48.87
N SER A 90 6.02 -10.18 -48.88
CA SER A 90 5.53 -10.89 -50.06
C SER A 90 5.17 -9.95 -51.21
N ILE A 91 4.54 -8.80 -50.93
CA ILE A 91 4.26 -7.77 -51.96
C ILE A 91 5.56 -7.25 -52.54
N ALA A 92 6.53 -6.88 -51.70
CA ALA A 92 7.79 -6.31 -52.16
C ALA A 92 8.58 -7.33 -53.02
N GLU A 93 8.66 -8.59 -52.58
CA GLU A 93 9.33 -9.66 -53.31
C GLU A 93 8.63 -9.98 -54.64
N LEU A 94 7.30 -10.10 -54.64
CA LEU A 94 6.54 -10.37 -55.85
C LEU A 94 6.64 -9.23 -56.87
N CYS A 95 6.46 -7.98 -56.41
CA CYS A 95 6.57 -6.81 -57.28
C CYS A 95 7.99 -6.66 -57.86
N ALA A 96 9.03 -6.97 -57.07
CA ALA A 96 10.39 -6.98 -57.57
C ALA A 96 10.61 -8.06 -58.63
N ALA A 97 10.06 -9.27 -58.43
CA ALA A 97 10.17 -10.37 -59.39
C ALA A 97 9.39 -10.12 -60.69
N LEU A 98 8.28 -9.38 -60.63
CA LEU A 98 7.45 -9.00 -61.77
C LEU A 98 7.83 -7.65 -62.40
N GLU A 99 8.92 -7.02 -61.93
CA GLU A 99 9.38 -5.69 -62.38
C GLU A 99 8.32 -4.58 -62.31
N ILE A 100 7.46 -4.63 -61.29
CA ILE A 100 6.37 -3.67 -61.10
C ILE A 100 6.95 -2.33 -60.58
N PRO A 101 6.51 -1.18 -61.11
CA PRO A 101 6.97 0.13 -60.67
C PRO A 101 6.82 0.33 -59.15
N SER A 102 7.74 1.07 -58.55
CA SER A 102 7.73 1.37 -57.11
C SER A 102 6.48 2.13 -56.67
N ALA A 103 5.92 2.98 -57.53
CA ALA A 103 4.67 3.71 -57.27
C ALA A 103 3.48 2.76 -57.10
N ASP A 104 3.39 1.74 -57.94
CA ASP A 104 2.30 0.75 -57.90
C ASP A 104 2.51 -0.25 -56.75
N THR A 105 3.75 -0.62 -56.49
CA THR A 105 4.12 -1.38 -55.28
C THR A 105 3.70 -0.65 -54.01
N GLY A 106 3.91 0.68 -53.95
CA GLY A 106 3.48 1.52 -52.83
C GLY A 106 1.97 1.47 -52.59
N LYS A 107 1.15 1.53 -53.65
CA LYS A 107 -0.32 1.42 -53.54
C LYS A 107 -0.74 0.08 -52.94
N LEU A 108 -0.10 -1.03 -53.36
CA LEU A 108 -0.40 -2.35 -52.84
C LEU A 108 -0.02 -2.47 -51.36
N LEU A 109 1.12 -1.93 -50.96
CA LEU A 109 1.55 -1.91 -49.55
C LEU A 109 0.58 -1.12 -48.67
N GLU A 110 0.14 0.06 -49.13
CA GLU A 110 -0.81 0.90 -48.39
C GLU A 110 -2.16 0.20 -48.16
N VAL A 111 -2.63 -0.60 -49.12
CA VAL A 111 -3.95 -1.24 -49.08
C VAL A 111 -3.92 -2.64 -48.48
N TYR A 112 -2.92 -3.46 -48.77
CA TYR A 112 -2.91 -4.91 -48.46
C TYR A 112 -1.88 -5.32 -47.41
N ALA A 113 -1.06 -4.38 -46.94
CA ALA A 113 -0.12 -4.55 -45.84
C ALA A 113 -0.36 -3.54 -44.70
N SER A 114 -1.62 -3.17 -44.48
CA SER A 114 -2.05 -2.31 -43.37
C SER A 114 -3.12 -2.98 -42.53
N PHE A 115 -3.03 -2.85 -41.19
CA PHE A 115 -4.12 -3.31 -40.31
C PHE A 115 -5.38 -2.47 -40.50
N SER A 116 -5.23 -1.16 -40.76
CA SER A 116 -6.36 -0.24 -40.83
C SER A 116 -7.23 -0.46 -42.07
N SER A 117 -6.73 -1.13 -43.11
CA SER A 117 -7.50 -1.46 -44.31
C SER A 117 -8.30 -2.76 -44.17
N ARG A 118 -7.93 -3.64 -43.23
CA ARG A 118 -8.48 -4.99 -43.02
C ARG A 118 -8.43 -5.90 -44.26
N LYS A 119 -7.58 -5.58 -45.23
CA LYS A 119 -7.34 -6.42 -46.41
C LYS A 119 -5.99 -7.09 -46.27
N PHE A 120 -5.94 -8.41 -46.52
CA PHE A 120 -4.72 -9.19 -46.44
C PHE A 120 -4.28 -9.61 -47.84
N PHE A 121 -3.04 -9.30 -48.20
CA PHE A 121 -2.50 -9.60 -49.52
C PHE A 121 -2.61 -11.08 -49.90
N ASP A 122 -2.25 -11.99 -49.01
CA ASP A 122 -2.30 -13.43 -49.24
C ASP A 122 -3.71 -13.95 -49.60
N GLU A 123 -4.76 -13.45 -48.95
CA GLU A 123 -6.15 -13.79 -49.28
C GLU A 123 -6.61 -13.17 -50.61
N GLU A 124 -6.35 -11.89 -50.78
CA GLU A 124 -6.83 -11.11 -51.92
C GLU A 124 -6.11 -11.54 -53.21
N PHE A 125 -4.81 -11.81 -53.12
CA PHE A 125 -4.01 -12.34 -54.22
C PHE A 125 -4.42 -13.77 -54.59
N ALA A 126 -4.65 -14.64 -53.60
CA ALA A 126 -5.14 -16.00 -53.88
C ALA A 126 -6.51 -16.00 -54.55
N ASN A 127 -7.41 -15.08 -54.18
CA ASN A 127 -8.70 -14.93 -54.85
C ASN A 127 -8.53 -14.40 -56.28
N ALA A 128 -7.71 -13.36 -56.47
CA ALA A 128 -7.43 -12.84 -57.81
C ALA A 128 -6.77 -13.88 -58.71
N LEU A 129 -5.95 -14.80 -58.17
CA LEU A 129 -5.36 -15.92 -58.92
C LEU A 129 -6.39 -16.98 -59.33
N LYS A 130 -7.41 -17.26 -58.51
CA LYS A 130 -8.46 -18.23 -58.86
C LYS A 130 -9.24 -17.78 -60.09
N ASP A 131 -9.50 -16.49 -60.22
CA ASP A 131 -10.20 -15.90 -61.36
C ASP A 131 -9.40 -16.05 -62.68
N VAL A 132 -8.10 -16.36 -62.61
CA VAL A 132 -7.24 -16.60 -63.80
C VAL A 132 -7.13 -18.08 -64.16
N GLN A 133 -7.41 -18.99 -63.23
CA GLN A 133 -7.22 -20.44 -63.44
C GLN A 133 -8.26 -21.07 -64.39
N GLU A 134 -9.32 -20.34 -64.77
CA GLU A 134 -10.36 -20.82 -65.67
C GLU A 134 -10.01 -20.67 -67.18
N ASP A 135 -8.97 -19.90 -67.54
CA ASP A 135 -8.59 -19.59 -68.93
C ASP A 135 -7.17 -20.12 -69.32
N GLY A 136 -7.06 -21.41 -69.61
CA GLY A 136 -5.99 -22.01 -70.44
C GLY A 136 -4.53 -21.98 -69.90
N GLU A 137 -3.60 -22.61 -70.65
CA GLU A 137 -2.16 -22.78 -70.35
C GLU A 137 -1.37 -21.45 -70.33
N MET A 138 -1.66 -20.56 -69.40
CA MET A 138 -0.91 -19.32 -69.20
C MET A 138 0.32 -19.56 -68.29
N PRO A 139 1.51 -19.00 -68.60
CA PRO A 139 2.68 -19.04 -67.72
C PRO A 139 2.40 -18.43 -66.35
N ASP A 140 3.04 -18.96 -65.30
CA ASP A 140 2.77 -18.55 -63.91
C ASP A 140 3.06 -17.05 -63.66
N ALA A 141 4.06 -16.49 -64.33
CA ALA A 141 4.39 -15.06 -64.24
C ALA A 141 3.26 -14.17 -64.79
N ASP A 142 2.64 -14.57 -65.90
CA ASP A 142 1.56 -13.80 -66.53
C ASP A 142 0.27 -13.90 -65.70
N LYS A 143 0.01 -15.07 -65.09
CA LYS A 143 -1.09 -15.25 -64.13
C LYS A 143 -0.91 -14.36 -62.91
N ALA A 144 0.30 -14.34 -62.34
CA ALA A 144 0.64 -13.49 -61.21
C ALA A 144 0.50 -12.00 -61.56
N LEU A 145 0.99 -11.58 -62.72
CA LEU A 145 0.85 -10.19 -63.20
C LEU A 145 -0.61 -9.79 -63.39
N PHE A 146 -1.45 -10.68 -63.94
CA PHE A 146 -2.89 -10.43 -64.07
C PHE A 146 -3.56 -10.25 -62.71
N ALA A 147 -3.26 -11.15 -61.75
CA ALA A 147 -3.77 -11.03 -60.39
C ALA A 147 -3.32 -9.72 -59.71
N VAL A 148 -2.05 -9.32 -59.89
CA VAL A 148 -1.57 -8.03 -59.36
C VAL A 148 -2.28 -6.84 -60.02
N ASN A 149 -2.56 -6.88 -61.32
CA ASN A 149 -3.29 -5.82 -62.01
C ASN A 149 -4.73 -5.67 -61.48
N ILE A 150 -5.41 -6.77 -61.15
CA ILE A 150 -6.72 -6.72 -60.46
C ILE A 150 -6.58 -6.01 -59.12
N LEU A 151 -5.60 -6.40 -58.31
CA LEU A 151 -5.36 -5.80 -57.00
C LEU A 151 -5.01 -4.31 -57.10
N LEU A 152 -4.22 -3.90 -58.10
CA LEU A 152 -3.87 -2.51 -58.33
C LEU A 152 -5.09 -1.66 -58.66
N LYS A 153 -5.96 -2.15 -59.55
CA LYS A 153 -7.22 -1.46 -59.88
C LYS A 153 -8.09 -1.27 -58.63
N ASN A 154 -8.22 -2.33 -57.82
CA ASN A 154 -8.97 -2.27 -56.58
C ASN A 154 -8.32 -1.33 -55.54
N ALA A 155 -6.98 -1.28 -55.49
CA ALA A 155 -6.24 -0.38 -54.62
C ALA A 155 -6.47 1.09 -55.01
N GLU A 156 -6.47 1.41 -56.30
CA GLU A 156 -6.73 2.77 -56.78
C GLU A 156 -8.13 3.26 -56.39
N GLU A 157 -9.15 2.42 -56.52
CA GLU A 157 -10.52 2.76 -56.11
C GLU A 157 -10.61 3.09 -54.62
N VAL A 158 -9.93 2.31 -53.78
CA VAL A 158 -9.89 2.54 -52.32
C VAL A 158 -9.15 3.84 -52.00
N LEU A 159 -7.99 4.06 -52.63
CA LEU A 159 -7.13 5.22 -52.38
C LEU A 159 -7.78 6.55 -52.84
N LEU A 160 -8.65 6.54 -53.85
CA LEU A 160 -9.39 7.74 -54.27
C LEU A 160 -10.25 8.36 -53.15
N SER A 161 -10.78 7.52 -52.25
CA SER A 161 -11.63 7.94 -51.13
C SER A 161 -10.87 8.20 -49.81
N SER A 162 -9.58 7.84 -49.77
CA SER A 162 -8.70 7.79 -48.58
C SER A 162 -8.59 9.13 -47.83
N ALA A 163 -8.28 10.23 -48.53
CA ALA A 163 -7.92 11.49 -47.88
C ALA A 163 -9.06 12.11 -47.07
N LYS A 164 -10.32 11.87 -47.48
CA LYS A 164 -11.51 12.30 -46.75
C LYS A 164 -11.70 11.46 -45.49
N THR A 165 -11.53 10.14 -45.60
CA THR A 165 -11.66 9.19 -44.49
C THR A 165 -10.61 9.43 -43.43
N ALA A 166 -9.34 9.62 -43.81
CA ALA A 166 -8.25 9.91 -42.86
C ALA A 166 -8.49 11.19 -42.02
N LYS A 167 -8.95 12.28 -42.66
CA LYS A 167 -9.30 13.54 -41.96
C LYS A 167 -10.48 13.35 -41.00
N GLN A 168 -11.46 12.53 -41.38
CA GLN A 168 -12.62 12.24 -40.54
C GLN A 168 -12.23 11.34 -39.36
N ASN A 169 -11.45 10.28 -39.61
CA ASN A 169 -10.92 9.39 -38.58
C ASN A 169 -10.15 10.16 -37.51
N LYS A 170 -9.26 11.08 -37.90
CA LYS A 170 -8.54 11.94 -36.94
C LYS A 170 -9.50 12.65 -35.98
N LYS A 171 -10.54 13.31 -36.50
CA LYS A 171 -11.53 14.00 -35.67
C LYS A 171 -12.30 13.05 -34.76
N ASP A 172 -12.70 11.90 -35.29
CA ASP A 172 -13.48 10.92 -34.54
C ASP A 172 -12.65 10.25 -33.43
N ILE A 173 -11.35 10.01 -33.66
CA ILE A 173 -10.41 9.46 -32.65
C ILE A 173 -10.26 10.43 -31.48
N PHE A 174 -9.96 11.72 -31.73
CA PHE A 174 -9.85 12.70 -30.64
C PHE A 174 -11.15 12.87 -29.88
N LYS A 175 -12.28 12.94 -30.58
CA LYS A 175 -13.61 13.01 -29.93
C LYS A 175 -13.90 11.78 -29.08
N TRP A 176 -13.48 10.60 -29.52
CA TRP A 176 -13.65 9.35 -28.79
C TRP A 176 -12.74 9.29 -27.55
N ALA A 177 -11.48 9.67 -27.70
CA ALA A 177 -10.52 9.76 -26.62
C ALA A 177 -10.97 10.74 -25.52
N ASP A 178 -11.51 11.90 -25.91
CA ASP A 178 -12.07 12.87 -24.97
C ASP A 178 -13.30 12.33 -24.24
N LYS A 179 -14.20 11.62 -24.95
CA LYS A 179 -15.43 11.07 -24.37
C LYS A 179 -15.15 9.97 -23.34
N TYR A 180 -14.18 9.11 -23.61
CA TYR A 180 -13.89 7.92 -22.79
C TYR A 180 -12.54 7.97 -22.09
N HIS A 181 -11.93 9.15 -21.98
CA HIS A 181 -10.66 9.37 -21.31
C HIS A 181 -9.56 8.36 -21.68
N LEU A 182 -9.46 8.02 -22.97
CA LEU A 182 -8.43 7.10 -23.43
C LEU A 182 -7.04 7.67 -23.17
N SER A 183 -6.07 6.79 -22.91
CA SER A 183 -4.69 7.22 -22.68
C SER A 183 -4.11 7.96 -23.89
N VAL A 184 -3.20 8.91 -23.64
CA VAL A 184 -2.49 9.64 -24.71
C VAL A 184 -1.76 8.66 -25.63
N LYS A 185 -1.18 7.59 -25.08
CA LYS A 185 -0.50 6.55 -25.84
C LYS A 185 -1.46 5.84 -26.80
N THR A 186 -2.60 5.34 -26.31
CA THR A 186 -3.62 4.66 -27.12
C THR A 186 -4.15 5.57 -28.21
N THR A 187 -4.39 6.85 -27.89
CA THR A 187 -4.90 7.84 -28.83
C THR A 187 -3.90 8.12 -29.96
N ALA A 188 -2.61 8.27 -29.62
CA ALA A 188 -1.56 8.49 -30.61
C ALA A 188 -1.35 7.27 -31.52
N GLU A 189 -1.40 6.06 -30.97
CA GLU A 189 -1.30 4.82 -31.75
C GLU A 189 -2.49 4.66 -32.71
N LEU A 190 -3.71 5.00 -32.26
CA LEU A 190 -4.91 4.98 -33.12
C LEU A 190 -4.82 6.02 -34.23
N GLU A 191 -4.38 7.24 -33.92
CA GLU A 191 -4.18 8.30 -34.91
C GLU A 191 -3.15 7.84 -35.96
N LEU A 192 -2.01 7.32 -35.52
CA LEU A 192 -0.96 6.85 -36.43
C LEU A 192 -1.47 5.79 -37.40
N LEU A 193 -2.34 4.89 -36.95
CA LEU A 193 -2.81 3.75 -37.73
C LEU A 193 -3.98 4.11 -38.67
N TYR A 194 -4.98 4.84 -38.17
CA TYR A 194 -6.23 5.09 -38.90
C TYR A 194 -6.25 6.40 -39.70
N THR A 195 -5.17 7.18 -39.68
CA THR A 195 -4.98 8.33 -40.58
C THR A 195 -4.12 8.00 -41.80
N GLN A 196 -3.65 6.76 -41.92
CA GLN A 196 -2.94 6.27 -43.11
C GLN A 196 -3.90 6.10 -44.30
N PRO A 197 -3.36 6.08 -45.53
CA PRO A 197 -4.16 5.76 -46.71
C PRO A 197 -4.90 4.43 -46.59
N ALA A 198 -6.04 4.31 -47.28
CA ALA A 198 -6.88 3.11 -47.31
C ALA A 198 -7.49 2.66 -45.97
N SER A 199 -7.33 3.43 -44.89
CA SER A 199 -7.93 3.13 -43.59
C SER A 199 -9.46 3.09 -43.66
N ILE A 200 -10.08 2.10 -42.99
CA ILE A 200 -11.53 2.03 -42.82
C ILE A 200 -12.07 3.16 -41.93
N SER A 201 -13.39 3.33 -41.92
CA SER A 201 -14.09 4.28 -41.06
C SER A 201 -13.95 3.91 -39.57
N PHE A 202 -13.15 4.67 -38.82
CA PHE A 202 -12.93 4.46 -37.39
C PHE A 202 -14.24 4.45 -36.60
N LYS A 203 -15.11 5.44 -36.86
CA LYS A 203 -16.36 5.64 -36.13
C LYS A 203 -17.36 4.49 -36.28
N GLN A 204 -17.49 3.95 -37.48
CA GLN A 204 -18.42 2.83 -37.71
C GLN A 204 -17.94 1.58 -37.00
N GLU A 205 -16.64 1.29 -37.14
CA GLU A 205 -16.06 0.08 -36.61
C GLU A 205 -16.01 0.07 -35.09
N ILE A 206 -15.53 1.16 -34.47
CA ILE A 206 -15.44 1.21 -33.01
C ILE A 206 -16.82 1.17 -32.36
N LYS A 207 -17.83 1.77 -33.01
CA LYS A 207 -19.22 1.72 -32.54
C LYS A 207 -19.76 0.29 -32.58
N HIS A 208 -19.51 -0.43 -33.67
CA HIS A 208 -19.91 -1.83 -33.79
C HIS A 208 -19.28 -2.69 -32.68
N LEU A 209 -17.97 -2.58 -32.48
CA LEU A 209 -17.25 -3.32 -31.43
C LEU A 209 -17.80 -3.00 -30.03
N VAL A 210 -18.07 -1.72 -29.73
CA VAL A 210 -18.66 -1.35 -28.43
C VAL A 210 -20.06 -1.91 -28.25
N GLU A 211 -20.90 -1.89 -29.29
CA GLU A 211 -22.24 -2.47 -29.23
C GLU A 211 -22.21 -3.99 -29.00
N GLU A 212 -21.21 -4.69 -29.54
CA GLU A 212 -21.00 -6.10 -29.25
C GLU A 212 -20.54 -6.34 -27.81
N LEU A 213 -19.52 -5.61 -27.36
CA LEU A 213 -19.00 -5.73 -25.99
C LEU A 213 -20.05 -5.38 -24.92
N LYS A 214 -20.94 -4.43 -25.21
CA LYS A 214 -22.06 -4.06 -24.33
C LYS A 214 -23.05 -5.20 -24.08
N LYS A 215 -23.09 -6.23 -24.93
CA LYS A 215 -23.89 -7.44 -24.67
C LYS A 215 -23.34 -8.25 -23.49
N HIS A 216 -22.04 -8.10 -23.22
CA HIS A 216 -21.32 -8.85 -22.19
C HIS A 216 -21.10 -8.03 -20.92
N ASN A 217 -20.90 -6.70 -21.02
CA ASN A 217 -20.67 -5.83 -19.88
C ASN A 217 -21.29 -4.43 -20.10
N ASP A 218 -22.01 -3.92 -19.11
CA ASP A 218 -22.70 -2.63 -19.19
C ASP A 218 -21.75 -1.42 -18.98
N ASP A 219 -20.51 -1.66 -18.54
CA ASP A 219 -19.49 -0.61 -18.38
C ASP A 219 -19.05 -0.08 -19.75
N GLU A 220 -19.59 1.09 -20.11
CA GLU A 220 -19.32 1.75 -21.39
C GLU A 220 -17.85 2.18 -21.52
N HIS A 221 -17.18 2.55 -20.43
CA HIS A 221 -15.78 2.98 -20.48
C HIS A 221 -14.86 1.79 -20.75
N LEU A 222 -15.05 0.69 -20.03
CA LEU A 222 -14.31 -0.55 -20.26
C LEU A 222 -14.52 -1.05 -21.69
N CYS A 223 -15.78 -1.11 -22.17
CA CYS A 223 -16.08 -1.54 -23.52
C CYS A 223 -15.42 -0.66 -24.58
N ALA A 224 -15.41 0.67 -24.38
CA ALA A 224 -14.76 1.61 -25.28
C ALA A 224 -13.23 1.42 -25.32
N SER A 225 -12.60 1.16 -24.17
CA SER A 225 -11.16 0.91 -24.11
C SER A 225 -10.79 -0.43 -24.75
N LEU A 226 -11.54 -1.50 -24.46
CA LEU A 226 -11.33 -2.81 -25.08
C LEU A 226 -11.51 -2.74 -26.60
N ALA A 227 -12.53 -2.02 -27.09
CA ALA A 227 -12.72 -1.79 -28.52
C ALA A 227 -11.53 -1.03 -29.14
N ALA A 228 -10.99 -0.02 -28.47
CA ALA A 228 -9.79 0.68 -28.92
C ALA A 228 -8.57 -0.27 -29.03
N ARG A 229 -8.39 -1.19 -28.07
CA ARG A 229 -7.30 -2.18 -28.10
C ARG A 229 -7.48 -3.23 -29.21
N VAL A 230 -8.73 -3.61 -29.52
CA VAL A 230 -9.05 -4.43 -30.70
C VAL A 230 -8.69 -3.69 -31.99
N MET A 231 -9.03 -2.40 -32.08
CA MET A 231 -8.67 -1.53 -33.21
C MET A 231 -7.15 -1.35 -33.36
N LEU A 232 -6.37 -1.52 -32.29
CA LEU A 232 -4.91 -1.51 -32.34
C LEU A 232 -4.28 -2.89 -32.58
N CYS A 233 -5.10 -3.92 -32.80
CA CYS A 233 -4.65 -5.30 -32.89
C CYS A 233 -3.78 -5.72 -31.70
N GLN A 234 -4.07 -5.22 -30.50
CA GLN A 234 -3.43 -5.65 -29.26
C GLN A 234 -4.12 -6.90 -28.70
N ILE A 235 -5.43 -7.00 -28.92
CA ILE A 235 -6.27 -8.14 -28.55
C ILE A 235 -7.22 -8.45 -29.70
N THR A 236 -7.77 -9.66 -29.71
CA THR A 236 -8.82 -10.04 -30.66
C THR A 236 -10.21 -9.63 -30.14
N PRO A 237 -11.25 -9.55 -31.00
CA PRO A 237 -12.62 -9.30 -30.55
C PRO A 237 -13.08 -10.31 -29.47
N LYS A 238 -12.72 -11.59 -29.64
CA LYS A 238 -13.00 -12.64 -28.67
C LYS A 238 -12.29 -12.40 -27.32
N ASP A 239 -11.01 -12.03 -27.35
CA ASP A 239 -10.27 -11.69 -26.12
C ASP A 239 -10.95 -10.52 -25.38
N ALA A 240 -11.46 -9.53 -26.12
CA ALA A 240 -12.20 -8.41 -25.56
C ALA A 240 -13.54 -8.84 -24.93
N GLU A 241 -14.31 -9.71 -25.58
CA GLU A 241 -15.55 -10.29 -25.04
C GLU A 241 -15.29 -11.09 -23.75
N ASP A 242 -14.26 -11.93 -23.76
CA ASP A 242 -13.87 -12.74 -22.60
C ASP A 242 -13.41 -11.84 -21.43
N THR A 243 -12.68 -10.74 -21.73
CA THR A 243 -12.25 -9.75 -20.74
C THR A 243 -13.41 -8.96 -20.17
N ALA A 244 -14.36 -8.53 -21.01
CA ALA A 244 -15.58 -7.85 -20.59
C ALA A 244 -16.43 -8.74 -19.67
N THR A 245 -16.58 -10.03 -20.04
CA THR A 245 -17.28 -11.05 -19.25
C THR A 245 -16.58 -11.28 -17.92
N LEU A 246 -15.25 -11.41 -17.92
CA LEU A 246 -14.47 -11.55 -16.68
C LEU A 246 -14.66 -10.36 -15.74
N SER A 247 -14.61 -9.12 -16.25
CA SER A 247 -14.85 -7.93 -15.45
C SER A 247 -16.24 -7.91 -14.82
N LYS A 248 -17.27 -8.40 -15.53
CA LYS A 248 -18.63 -8.52 -15.01
C LYS A 248 -18.71 -9.56 -13.89
N LEU A 249 -18.09 -10.72 -14.08
CA LEU A 249 -18.01 -11.78 -13.05
C LEU A 249 -17.25 -11.32 -11.79
N LEU A 250 -16.28 -10.43 -11.96
CA LEU A 250 -15.51 -9.83 -10.88
C LEU A 250 -16.13 -8.54 -10.33
N GLU A 251 -17.35 -8.19 -10.75
CA GLU A 251 -18.11 -7.01 -10.31
C GLU A 251 -17.33 -5.69 -10.44
N GLY A 252 -16.48 -5.55 -11.46
CA GLY A 252 -15.68 -4.33 -11.67
C GLY A 252 -14.64 -4.05 -10.58
N ARG A 253 -14.25 -5.06 -9.79
CA ARG A 253 -13.27 -4.90 -8.70
C ARG A 253 -11.81 -4.78 -9.16
N LEU A 254 -11.55 -4.95 -10.46
CA LEU A 254 -10.22 -4.87 -11.05
C LEU A 254 -10.10 -3.62 -11.91
N LEU A 255 -8.88 -3.07 -11.95
CA LEU A 255 -8.53 -2.02 -12.90
C LEU A 255 -8.45 -2.61 -14.31
N GLU A 256 -8.71 -1.78 -15.31
CA GLU A 256 -8.62 -2.17 -16.73
C GLU A 256 -7.25 -2.76 -17.08
N GLU A 257 -6.16 -2.12 -16.64
CA GLU A 257 -4.80 -2.59 -16.93
C GLU A 257 -4.53 -3.98 -16.34
N ASP A 258 -5.02 -4.25 -15.13
CA ASP A 258 -4.90 -5.55 -14.48
C ASP A 258 -5.73 -6.61 -15.20
N LEU A 259 -6.95 -6.26 -15.63
CA LEU A 259 -7.80 -7.12 -16.45
C LEU A 259 -7.12 -7.50 -17.76
N MET A 260 -6.44 -6.54 -18.40
CA MET A 260 -5.70 -6.77 -19.64
C MET A 260 -4.52 -7.71 -19.44
N ILE A 261 -3.75 -7.55 -18.36
CA ILE A 261 -2.65 -8.47 -18.03
C ILE A 261 -3.20 -9.88 -17.77
N ILE A 262 -4.30 -9.99 -17.02
CA ILE A 262 -4.95 -11.28 -16.76
C ILE A 262 -5.47 -11.90 -18.07
N ALA A 263 -6.05 -11.09 -18.95
CA ALA A 263 -6.54 -11.51 -20.25
C ALA A 263 -5.42 -12.12 -21.10
N CYS A 264 -4.31 -11.38 -21.26
CA CYS A 264 -3.13 -11.82 -22.01
C CYS A 264 -2.52 -13.11 -21.46
N ARG A 265 -2.51 -13.28 -20.13
CA ARG A 265 -1.87 -14.43 -19.47
C ARG A 265 -2.72 -15.69 -19.43
N TYR A 266 -4.01 -15.57 -19.13
CA TYR A 266 -4.82 -16.71 -18.71
C TYR A 266 -5.93 -17.09 -19.68
N LEU A 267 -6.50 -16.16 -20.45
CA LEU A 267 -7.65 -16.48 -21.31
C LEU A 267 -7.31 -17.45 -22.45
N LYS A 268 -6.02 -17.66 -22.74
CA LYS A 268 -5.55 -18.72 -23.64
C LYS A 268 -5.76 -20.15 -23.11
N ALA A 269 -5.86 -20.32 -21.79
CA ALA A 269 -5.86 -21.62 -21.14
C ALA A 269 -7.06 -21.83 -20.19
N LYS A 270 -7.73 -20.75 -19.78
CA LYS A 270 -8.81 -20.76 -18.80
C LYS A 270 -9.96 -19.91 -19.28
N THR A 271 -11.18 -20.33 -18.95
CA THR A 271 -12.36 -19.51 -19.21
C THR A 271 -12.44 -18.34 -18.22
N PRO A 272 -13.18 -17.26 -18.54
CA PRO A 272 -13.46 -16.18 -17.58
C PRO A 272 -14.01 -16.70 -16.25
N GLN A 273 -14.86 -17.73 -16.28
CA GLN A 273 -15.43 -18.35 -15.09
C GLN A 273 -14.39 -19.06 -14.22
N ASP A 274 -13.43 -19.76 -14.84
CA ASP A 274 -12.35 -20.44 -14.11
C ASP A 274 -11.44 -19.43 -13.41
N ILE A 275 -11.16 -18.31 -14.08
CA ILE A 275 -10.35 -17.21 -13.52
C ILE A 275 -11.09 -16.57 -12.35
N ALA A 276 -12.38 -16.24 -12.51
CA ALA A 276 -13.20 -15.68 -11.43
C ALA A 276 -13.28 -16.64 -10.23
N THR A 277 -13.48 -17.94 -10.47
CA THR A 277 -13.51 -18.96 -9.42
C THR A 277 -12.16 -19.06 -8.71
N THR A 278 -11.05 -18.99 -9.46
CA THR A 278 -9.70 -18.98 -8.90
C THR A 278 -9.48 -17.73 -8.03
N PHE A 279 -9.92 -16.56 -8.51
CA PHE A 279 -9.84 -15.30 -7.77
C PHE A 279 -10.56 -15.40 -6.41
N GLU A 280 -11.81 -15.88 -6.43
CA GLU A 280 -12.58 -16.07 -5.20
C GLU A 280 -11.94 -17.08 -4.26
N ALA A 281 -11.40 -18.18 -4.80
CA ALA A 281 -10.72 -19.19 -3.99
C ALA A 281 -9.47 -18.61 -3.31
N VAL A 282 -8.69 -17.80 -4.02
CA VAL A 282 -7.55 -17.07 -3.45
C VAL A 282 -8.04 -16.10 -2.37
N LEU A 283 -9.04 -15.28 -2.66
CA LEU A 283 -9.61 -14.30 -1.74
C LEU A 283 -10.09 -14.96 -0.43
N LYS A 284 -10.79 -16.10 -0.53
CA LYS A 284 -11.30 -16.88 0.61
C LYS A 284 -10.19 -17.52 1.44
N LYS A 285 -9.08 -17.94 0.82
CA LYS A 285 -7.94 -18.55 1.50
C LYS A 285 -7.05 -17.54 2.21
N LEU A 286 -7.03 -16.27 1.79
CA LEU A 286 -6.22 -15.24 2.43
C LEU A 286 -6.76 -14.91 3.84
N PRO A 287 -5.90 -14.92 4.88
CA PRO A 287 -6.30 -14.53 6.23
C PRO A 287 -6.88 -13.12 6.27
N HIS A 288 -8.08 -12.95 6.84
CA HIS A 288 -8.78 -11.68 6.92
C HIS A 288 -9.43 -11.51 8.30
N VAL A 289 -9.88 -10.28 8.61
CA VAL A 289 -10.44 -9.95 9.92
C VAL A 289 -11.97 -10.00 9.90
N ALA A 290 -12.59 -9.17 9.05
CA ALA A 290 -14.04 -9.09 8.95
C ALA A 290 -14.55 -9.58 7.59
N SER A 291 -13.82 -9.29 6.52
CA SER A 291 -14.21 -9.74 5.18
C SER A 291 -13.03 -10.08 4.27
N PRO A 292 -13.18 -11.05 3.36
CA PRO A 292 -12.17 -11.34 2.32
C PRO A 292 -11.86 -10.13 1.42
N ALA A 293 -12.79 -9.17 1.31
CA ALA A 293 -12.64 -7.97 0.49
C ALA A 293 -11.47 -7.07 0.94
N GLU A 294 -11.05 -7.15 2.21
CA GLU A 294 -9.86 -6.46 2.73
C GLU A 294 -8.58 -6.82 1.98
N ASN A 295 -8.56 -8.01 1.36
CA ASN A 295 -7.41 -8.56 0.66
C ASN A 295 -7.54 -8.53 -0.87
N LEU A 296 -8.48 -7.74 -1.42
CA LEU A 296 -8.67 -7.64 -2.88
C LEU A 296 -7.34 -7.39 -3.61
N GLY A 297 -6.62 -6.32 -3.26
CA GLY A 297 -5.35 -5.99 -3.92
C GLY A 297 -4.27 -7.08 -3.79
N LEU A 298 -4.28 -7.87 -2.71
CA LEU A 298 -3.37 -9.01 -2.57
C LEU A 298 -3.79 -10.17 -3.49
N ALA A 299 -5.09 -10.46 -3.57
CA ALA A 299 -5.62 -11.48 -4.47
C ALA A 299 -5.38 -11.12 -5.95
N VAL A 300 -5.55 -9.84 -6.33
CA VAL A 300 -5.22 -9.35 -7.68
C VAL A 300 -3.74 -9.61 -7.97
N ARG A 301 -2.85 -9.23 -7.05
CA ARG A 301 -1.42 -9.43 -7.21
C ARG A 301 -1.03 -10.90 -7.37
N VAL A 302 -1.69 -11.80 -6.65
CA VAL A 302 -1.48 -13.26 -6.82
C VAL A 302 -1.88 -13.71 -8.22
N LEU A 303 -3.01 -13.23 -8.75
CA LEU A 303 -3.40 -13.55 -10.13
C LEU A 303 -2.43 -12.94 -11.15
N LEU A 304 -2.04 -11.68 -10.97
CA LEU A 304 -1.10 -11.02 -11.87
C LEU A 304 0.24 -11.75 -11.88
N ASP A 305 0.81 -12.06 -10.72
CA ASP A 305 2.13 -12.68 -10.64
C ASP A 305 2.10 -14.18 -10.99
N GLY A 306 1.01 -14.89 -10.68
CA GLY A 306 0.77 -16.27 -11.13
C GLY A 306 1.71 -17.34 -10.55
N THR A 307 2.45 -17.01 -9.49
CA THR A 307 3.48 -17.90 -8.89
C THR A 307 3.05 -18.42 -7.52
N ALA A 308 3.49 -19.62 -7.13
CA ALA A 308 3.27 -20.15 -5.77
C ALA A 308 3.82 -19.20 -4.70
N ASP A 309 5.02 -18.67 -4.91
CA ASP A 309 5.67 -17.68 -4.05
C ASP A 309 4.84 -16.39 -3.88
N SER A 310 4.07 -16.00 -4.89
CA SER A 310 3.19 -14.83 -4.78
C SER A 310 2.03 -15.09 -3.81
N PHE A 311 1.46 -16.30 -3.83
CA PHE A 311 0.40 -16.69 -2.91
C PHE A 311 0.90 -16.80 -1.46
N GLU A 312 2.08 -17.39 -1.25
CA GLU A 312 2.67 -17.46 0.09
C GLU A 312 2.98 -16.08 0.67
N ARG A 313 3.61 -15.20 -0.14
CA ARG A 313 3.88 -13.81 0.28
C ARG A 313 2.59 -13.04 0.57
N ALA A 314 1.56 -13.19 -0.27
CA ALA A 314 0.26 -12.60 -0.03
C ALA A 314 -0.38 -13.14 1.27
N GLY A 315 -0.26 -14.45 1.53
CA GLY A 315 -0.72 -15.07 2.77
C GLY A 315 -0.02 -14.51 4.01
N GLN A 316 1.30 -14.35 3.97
CA GLN A 316 2.07 -13.74 5.06
C GLN A 316 1.68 -12.27 5.29
N GLN A 317 1.53 -11.48 4.23
CA GLN A 317 1.10 -10.08 4.33
C GLN A 317 -0.32 -9.95 4.86
N ALA A 318 -1.24 -10.79 4.40
CA ALA A 318 -2.62 -10.84 4.86
C ALA A 318 -2.71 -11.26 6.34
N ALA A 319 -1.94 -12.27 6.75
CA ALA A 319 -1.83 -12.68 8.15
C ALA A 319 -1.31 -11.55 9.05
N LEU A 320 -0.26 -10.86 8.61
CA LEU A 320 0.31 -9.74 9.37
C LEU A 320 -0.68 -8.57 9.49
N LYS A 321 -1.38 -8.21 8.41
CA LYS A 321 -2.47 -7.21 8.45
C LYS A 321 -3.58 -7.63 9.41
N ARG A 322 -4.01 -8.90 9.34
CA ARG A 322 -5.03 -9.45 10.23
C ARG A 322 -4.60 -9.34 11.69
N ASP A 323 -3.40 -9.79 12.00
CA ASP A 323 -2.89 -9.82 13.38
C ASP A 323 -2.72 -8.41 13.95
N ARG A 324 -2.30 -7.44 13.13
CA ARG A 324 -2.28 -6.01 13.50
C ARG A 324 -3.66 -5.49 13.86
N GLU A 325 -4.64 -5.74 13.00
CA GLU A 325 -6.00 -5.25 13.20
C GLU A 325 -6.69 -5.90 14.40
N VAL A 326 -6.51 -7.22 14.58
CA VAL A 326 -7.02 -7.95 15.76
C VAL A 326 -6.40 -7.41 17.05
N LEU A 327 -5.09 -7.14 17.04
CA LEU A 327 -4.39 -6.54 18.17
C LEU A 327 -4.93 -5.13 18.45
N ARG A 328 -5.06 -4.29 17.41
CA ARG A 328 -5.63 -2.94 17.52
C ARG A 328 -7.03 -2.95 18.15
N ARG A 329 -7.93 -3.81 17.67
CA ARG A 329 -9.29 -3.95 18.22
C ARG A 329 -9.29 -4.42 19.68
N SER A 330 -8.31 -5.22 20.07
CA SER A 330 -8.15 -5.67 21.45
C SER A 330 -7.62 -4.55 22.36
N LEU A 331 -6.65 -3.78 21.88
CA LEU A 331 -6.09 -2.62 22.58
C LEU A 331 -7.11 -1.50 22.77
N ALA A 332 -7.89 -1.19 21.73
CA ALA A 332 -8.91 -0.13 21.75
C ALA A 332 -10.04 -0.36 22.78
N LYS A 333 -10.23 -1.60 23.25
CA LYS A 333 -11.20 -1.91 24.32
C LYS A 333 -10.74 -1.46 25.70
N LYS A 334 -9.46 -1.09 25.88
CA LYS A 334 -8.90 -0.69 27.16
C LYS A 334 -8.40 0.76 27.10
N GLU A 335 -8.87 1.58 28.04
CA GLU A 335 -8.46 2.98 28.18
C GLU A 335 -6.95 3.18 28.43
N LEU A 336 -6.25 2.12 28.86
CA LEU A 336 -4.80 2.09 29.06
C LEU A 336 -4.02 2.40 27.76
N TYR A 337 -4.57 2.06 26.60
CA TYR A 337 -3.89 2.20 25.31
C TYR A 337 -4.47 3.32 24.44
N ALA A 338 -5.42 4.09 24.96
CA ALA A 338 -6.09 5.17 24.23
C ALA A 338 -5.08 6.13 23.59
N GLY A 339 -5.08 6.23 22.25
CA GLY A 339 -4.20 7.09 21.48
C GLY A 339 -2.88 6.44 21.03
N TYR A 340 -2.57 5.22 21.47
CA TYR A 340 -1.34 4.47 21.11
C TYR A 340 -1.64 3.13 20.43
N GLU A 341 -2.92 2.82 20.15
CA GLU A 341 -3.34 1.50 19.65
C GLU A 341 -2.74 1.18 18.29
N TYR A 342 -2.61 2.18 17.42
CA TYR A 342 -2.03 2.04 16.09
C TYR A 342 -0.53 1.75 16.16
N ASP A 343 0.22 2.53 16.94
CA ASP A 343 1.67 2.40 17.03
C ASP A 343 2.07 1.05 17.67
N LEU A 344 1.33 0.64 18.71
CA LEU A 344 1.53 -0.64 19.36
C LEU A 344 1.16 -1.80 18.43
N ALA A 345 0.04 -1.68 17.69
CA ALA A 345 -0.33 -2.69 16.71
C ALA A 345 0.70 -2.81 15.58
N ASP A 346 1.24 -1.69 15.07
CA ASP A 346 2.22 -1.70 13.99
C ASP A 346 3.54 -2.36 14.42
N ARG A 347 4.02 -2.05 15.63
CA ARG A 347 5.26 -2.58 16.20
C ARG A 347 5.17 -4.06 16.56
N PHE A 348 4.06 -4.48 17.16
CA PHE A 348 3.92 -5.81 17.78
C PHE A 348 2.99 -6.78 17.04
N GLY A 349 2.18 -6.33 16.09
CA GLY A 349 1.31 -7.18 15.30
C GLY A 349 2.10 -8.29 14.59
N GLY A 350 1.72 -9.54 14.83
CA GLY A 350 2.41 -10.74 14.34
C GLY A 350 3.63 -11.18 15.17
N LYS A 351 4.03 -10.41 16.21
CA LYS A 351 5.17 -10.74 17.09
C LYS A 351 4.75 -11.09 18.52
N LYS A 352 3.80 -10.33 19.08
CA LYS A 352 3.28 -10.53 20.44
C LYS A 352 1.77 -10.61 20.44
N THR A 353 1.23 -11.39 21.36
CA THR A 353 -0.22 -11.41 21.61
C THR A 353 -0.63 -10.29 22.55
N PHE A 354 -1.91 -9.93 22.53
CA PHE A 354 -2.47 -8.96 23.46
C PHE A 354 -2.18 -9.31 24.94
N ILE A 355 -2.22 -10.59 25.30
CA ILE A 355 -1.96 -11.07 26.67
C ILE A 355 -0.51 -10.81 27.09
N GLN A 356 0.45 -11.03 26.19
CA GLN A 356 1.86 -10.75 26.48
C GLN A 356 2.10 -9.25 26.66
N LEU A 357 1.52 -8.43 25.77
CA LEU A 357 1.60 -6.98 25.90
C LEU A 357 0.93 -6.47 27.17
N GLU A 358 -0.18 -7.07 27.58
CA GLU A 358 -0.84 -6.72 28.82
C GLU A 358 0.00 -7.04 30.05
N ARG A 359 0.70 -8.19 30.08
CA ARG A 359 1.62 -8.52 31.17
C ARG A 359 2.76 -7.52 31.25
N GLU A 360 3.42 -7.24 30.13
CA GLU A 360 4.50 -6.26 30.08
C GLU A 360 4.03 -4.85 30.47
N MET A 361 2.83 -4.44 30.03
CA MET A 361 2.24 -3.18 30.42
C MET A 361 1.98 -3.13 31.94
N GLN A 362 1.44 -4.20 32.52
CA GLN A 362 1.16 -4.25 33.95
C GLN A 362 2.46 -4.23 34.76
N ASP A 363 3.48 -4.97 34.33
CA ASP A 363 4.79 -4.99 34.98
C ASP A 363 5.44 -3.60 34.93
N LEU A 364 5.37 -2.90 33.80
CA LEU A 364 5.85 -1.52 33.67
C LEU A 364 5.09 -0.56 34.58
N LEU A 365 3.76 -0.62 34.59
CA LEU A 365 2.94 0.25 35.44
C LEU A 365 3.21 0.03 36.93
N ASN A 366 3.46 -1.22 37.35
CA ASN A 366 3.81 -1.55 38.73
C ASN A 366 5.23 -1.08 39.10
N THR A 367 6.13 -1.00 38.13
CA THR A 367 7.52 -0.57 38.36
C THR A 367 7.64 0.96 38.44
N LEU A 368 6.78 1.70 37.73
CA LEU A 368 6.82 3.15 37.70
C LEU A 368 6.22 3.77 38.98
N PRO A 369 6.85 4.78 39.59
CA PRO A 369 6.26 5.48 40.74
C PRO A 369 4.99 6.22 40.33
N TYR A 370 3.84 5.87 40.91
CA TYR A 370 2.53 6.48 40.64
C TYR A 370 1.98 7.21 41.87
N CYS A 371 0.99 8.10 41.69
CA CYS A 371 0.42 8.95 42.75
C CYS A 371 -0.79 8.32 43.44
N ALA A 372 -1.84 8.01 42.69
CA ALA A 372 -3.04 7.35 43.22
C ALA A 372 -3.16 5.93 42.68
N GLU A 373 -3.12 5.79 41.35
CA GLU A 373 -3.27 4.51 40.66
C GLU A 373 -2.14 4.29 39.64
N PRO A 374 -1.73 3.03 39.40
CA PRO A 374 -0.74 2.72 38.35
C PRO A 374 -1.10 3.31 36.99
N LYS A 375 -2.42 3.40 36.69
CA LYS A 375 -2.96 3.95 35.44
C LYS A 375 -2.60 5.41 35.18
N ASP A 376 -2.23 6.18 36.22
CA ASP A 376 -1.75 7.56 36.08
C ASP A 376 -0.57 7.66 35.10
N ASN A 377 0.26 6.60 35.03
CA ASN A 377 1.46 6.55 34.20
C ASN A 377 1.26 5.83 32.86
N LYS A 378 0.01 5.65 32.40
CA LYS A 378 -0.28 4.89 31.17
C LYS A 378 0.48 5.40 29.94
N GLU A 379 0.62 6.71 29.79
CA GLU A 379 1.31 7.30 28.64
C GLU A 379 2.82 7.00 28.66
N LEU A 380 3.44 7.08 29.84
CA LEU A 380 4.86 6.77 30.02
C LEU A 380 5.12 5.29 29.77
N ALA A 381 4.27 4.40 30.28
CA ALA A 381 4.37 2.97 30.04
C ALA A 381 4.21 2.62 28.55
N CYS A 382 3.26 3.23 27.85
CA CYS A 382 3.11 3.07 26.38
C CYS A 382 4.35 3.54 25.62
N LYS A 383 4.96 4.67 26.00
CA LYS A 383 6.20 5.17 25.39
C LYS A 383 7.39 4.23 25.61
N VAL A 384 7.50 3.64 26.80
CA VAL A 384 8.52 2.62 27.09
C VAL A 384 8.31 1.36 26.25
N LEU A 385 7.06 0.88 26.11
CA LEU A 385 6.74 -0.26 25.24
C LEU A 385 7.10 0.02 23.76
N LEU A 386 6.84 1.24 23.31
CA LEU A 386 7.21 1.74 21.99
C LEU A 386 8.70 2.06 21.88
N GLY A 387 9.49 1.92 22.95
CA GLY A 387 10.92 2.22 22.96
C GLY A 387 11.27 3.67 22.64
N SER A 388 10.31 4.59 22.73
CA SER A 388 10.55 6.04 22.56
C SER A 388 11.11 6.68 23.82
N LEU A 389 11.07 5.97 24.94
CA LEU A 389 11.60 6.40 26.23
C LEU A 389 12.21 5.21 26.97
N SER A 390 13.31 5.41 27.68
CA SER A 390 13.90 4.35 28.52
C SER A 390 13.13 4.19 29.85
N LEU A 391 13.24 3.02 30.49
CA LEU A 391 12.59 2.78 31.78
C LEU A 391 13.10 3.74 32.87
N GLU A 392 14.39 4.07 32.85
CA GLU A 392 14.99 5.00 33.82
C GLU A 392 14.45 6.44 33.66
N GLU A 393 14.35 6.93 32.42
CA GLU A 393 13.76 8.24 32.13
C GLU A 393 12.28 8.27 32.50
N ALA A 394 11.55 7.18 32.21
CA ALA A 394 10.14 7.06 32.55
C ALA A 394 9.95 7.10 34.06
N SER A 395 10.82 6.42 34.82
CA SER A 395 10.78 6.44 36.28
C SER A 395 11.03 7.84 36.85
N LYS A 396 12.00 8.58 36.31
CA LYS A 396 12.28 9.97 36.72
C LYS A 396 11.10 10.90 36.42
N GLN A 397 10.51 10.78 35.24
CA GLN A 397 9.35 11.59 34.85
C GLN A 397 8.11 11.23 35.68
N ALA A 398 7.88 9.94 35.92
CA ALA A 398 6.78 9.45 36.76
C ALA A 398 6.92 9.95 38.21
N GLN A 399 8.14 9.96 38.75
CA GLN A 399 8.42 10.51 40.08
C GLN A 399 8.13 12.01 40.13
N TYR A 400 8.59 12.77 39.14
CA TYR A 400 8.31 14.20 39.04
C TYR A 400 6.80 14.49 38.97
N LEU A 401 6.06 13.76 38.12
CA LEU A 401 4.61 13.91 38.00
C LEU A 401 3.87 13.52 39.28
N ARG A 402 4.31 12.46 39.95
CA ARG A 402 3.77 12.03 41.24
C ARG A 402 3.92 13.14 42.28
N ASP A 403 5.12 13.70 42.42
CA ASP A 403 5.43 14.70 43.43
C ASP A 403 4.69 16.02 43.13
N LEU A 404 4.61 16.42 41.85
CA LEU A 404 3.83 17.59 41.42
C LEU A 404 2.32 17.43 41.71
N LYS A 405 1.75 16.26 41.41
CA LYS A 405 0.33 15.95 41.65
C LYS A 405 0.03 15.88 43.15
N ALA A 406 0.92 15.29 43.94
CA ALA A 406 0.82 15.28 45.40
C ALA A 406 0.83 16.70 45.98
N GLN A 407 1.70 17.58 45.48
CA GLN A 407 1.74 18.98 45.87
C GLN A 407 0.45 19.73 45.51
N THR A 408 -0.11 19.52 44.32
CA THR A 408 -1.36 20.19 43.92
C THR A 408 -2.56 19.71 44.74
N VAL A 409 -2.67 18.40 44.99
CA VAL A 409 -3.74 17.82 45.82
C VAL A 409 -3.67 18.38 47.24
N THR A 410 -2.49 18.36 47.86
CA THR A 410 -2.31 18.86 49.23
C THR A 410 -2.56 20.37 49.35
N GLN A 411 -2.16 21.16 48.37
CA GLN A 411 -2.47 22.60 48.31
C GLN A 411 -3.97 22.88 48.18
N GLY A 412 -4.72 22.05 47.44
CA GLY A 412 -6.18 22.20 47.31
C GLY A 412 -6.95 21.86 48.58
N LEU A 413 -6.44 20.93 49.39
CA LEU A 413 -7.07 20.52 50.65
C LEU A 413 -6.96 21.57 51.76
N ALA A 414 -5.91 22.39 51.75
CA ALA A 414 -5.71 23.41 52.78
C ALA A 414 -6.85 24.46 52.83
N PRO A 415 -7.29 25.07 51.70
CA PRO A 415 -8.47 25.93 51.66
C PRO A 415 -9.77 25.24 52.08
N GLU A 416 -9.99 23.98 51.70
CA GLU A 416 -11.20 23.22 52.08
C GLU A 416 -11.25 22.97 53.58
N LEU A 417 -10.11 22.57 54.16
CA LEU A 417 -9.98 22.43 55.61
C LEU A 417 -10.27 23.76 56.31
N MET A 418 -9.66 24.86 55.86
CA MET A 418 -9.84 26.20 56.44
C MET A 418 -11.28 26.71 56.36
N LYS A 419 -12.02 26.41 55.28
CA LYS A 419 -13.46 26.71 55.21
C LYS A 419 -14.28 25.91 56.22
N SER A 420 -13.89 24.66 56.49
CA SER A 420 -14.58 23.78 57.44
C SER A 420 -14.16 23.97 58.90
N TYR A 421 -13.02 24.64 59.12
CA TYR A 421 -12.35 24.80 60.40
C TYR A 421 -12.45 26.26 60.87
N LEU A 422 -13.55 26.59 61.53
CA LEU A 422 -13.78 27.87 62.22
C LEU A 422 -13.43 27.77 63.72
N GLY A 423 -12.37 27.05 64.07
CA GLY A 423 -11.94 26.87 65.47
C GLY A 423 -12.84 25.98 66.33
N THR A 424 -13.78 25.23 65.74
CA THR A 424 -14.80 24.44 66.45
C THR A 424 -14.61 22.93 66.37
N LYS A 425 -13.70 22.41 65.52
CA LYS A 425 -13.48 20.97 65.38
C LYS A 425 -12.33 20.48 66.25
N PRO A 426 -12.48 19.35 66.97
CA PRO A 426 -11.38 18.73 67.69
C PRO A 426 -10.29 18.24 66.72
N ALA A 427 -9.03 18.21 67.20
CA ALA A 427 -7.87 17.81 66.41
C ALA A 427 -8.04 16.44 65.71
N ASP A 428 -8.71 15.50 66.37
CA ASP A 428 -8.96 14.15 65.85
C ASP A 428 -9.83 14.14 64.59
N GLU A 429 -10.77 15.07 64.44
CA GLU A 429 -11.61 15.16 63.26
C GLU A 429 -10.85 15.69 62.04
N ILE A 430 -9.93 16.64 62.25
CA ILE A 430 -9.05 17.15 61.19
C ILE A 430 -8.11 16.05 60.71
N MET A 431 -7.53 15.31 61.65
CA MET A 431 -6.65 14.18 61.32
C MET A 431 -7.40 13.12 60.53
N ARG A 432 -8.63 12.75 60.96
CA ARG A 432 -9.47 11.82 60.19
C ARG A 432 -9.81 12.32 58.80
N PHE A 433 -10.04 13.63 58.62
CA PHE A 433 -10.29 14.21 57.29
C PHE A 433 -9.10 14.00 56.34
N PHE A 434 -7.89 14.35 56.78
CA PHE A 434 -6.69 14.13 55.96
C PHE A 434 -6.41 12.64 55.75
N GLU A 435 -6.59 11.81 56.78
CA GLU A 435 -6.41 10.35 56.67
C GLU A 435 -7.38 9.77 55.64
N GLN A 436 -8.67 10.11 55.70
CA GLN A 436 -9.66 9.63 54.73
C GLN A 436 -9.34 10.12 53.31
N THR A 437 -8.95 11.37 53.17
CA THR A 437 -8.75 11.99 51.85
C THR A 437 -7.43 11.59 51.20
N LEU A 438 -6.37 11.39 51.99
CA LEU A 438 -5.02 11.09 51.50
C LEU A 438 -4.67 9.60 51.53
N SER A 439 -5.44 8.76 52.24
CA SER A 439 -5.17 7.32 52.39
C SER A 439 -5.08 6.54 51.08
N SER A 440 -5.69 7.01 50.00
CA SER A 440 -5.64 6.37 48.68
C SER A 440 -4.29 6.58 47.98
N TYR A 441 -3.53 7.63 48.32
CA TYR A 441 -2.31 8.01 47.62
C TYR A 441 -1.07 7.28 48.15
N THR A 442 -0.15 6.93 47.26
CA THR A 442 1.07 6.18 47.58
C THR A 442 2.06 6.99 48.39
N PHE A 443 2.22 8.29 48.11
CA PHE A 443 3.12 9.17 48.85
C PHE A 443 2.72 9.26 50.34
N TRP A 444 1.42 9.23 50.62
CA TRP A 444 0.90 9.20 51.99
C TRP A 444 1.25 7.88 52.68
N LYS A 445 1.24 6.75 51.96
CA LYS A 445 1.55 5.43 52.51
C LYS A 445 3.05 5.23 52.76
N SER A 446 3.92 5.75 51.89
CA SER A 446 5.37 5.52 51.97
C SER A 446 6.00 6.15 53.22
N ASP A 447 5.54 7.34 53.61
CA ASP A 447 6.05 8.08 54.77
C ASP A 447 4.91 8.46 55.74
N ARG A 448 3.92 7.56 55.90
CA ARG A 448 2.69 7.82 56.67
C ARG A 448 2.95 8.40 58.05
N GLU A 449 3.87 7.79 58.80
CA GLU A 449 4.19 8.22 60.16
C GLU A 449 4.75 9.64 60.21
N LYS A 450 5.57 10.02 59.23
CA LYS A 450 6.12 11.38 59.09
C LYS A 450 5.04 12.39 58.72
N HIS A 451 4.16 12.02 57.79
CA HIS A 451 3.05 12.89 57.38
C HIS A 451 2.05 13.12 58.51
N VAL A 452 1.69 12.06 59.25
CA VAL A 452 0.82 12.13 60.42
C VAL A 452 1.45 12.99 61.52
N PHE A 453 2.75 12.85 61.78
CA PHE A 453 3.48 13.66 62.75
C PHE A 453 3.53 15.15 62.36
N ALA A 454 3.79 15.44 61.08
CA ALA A 454 3.75 16.80 60.54
C ALA A 454 2.38 17.44 60.74
N LEU A 455 1.31 16.70 60.42
CA LEU A 455 -0.07 17.17 60.56
C LEU A 455 -0.47 17.38 62.01
N HIS A 456 -0.08 16.48 62.93
CA HIS A 456 -0.33 16.70 64.37
C HIS A 456 0.30 18.00 64.87
N THR A 457 1.50 18.33 64.39
CA THR A 457 2.19 19.57 64.78
C THR A 457 1.47 20.80 64.23
N LEU A 458 1.06 20.75 62.95
CA LEU A 458 0.30 21.84 62.31
C LEU A 458 -1.10 22.03 62.93
N VAL A 459 -1.80 20.94 63.26
CA VAL A 459 -3.10 20.98 63.94
C VAL A 459 -2.95 21.53 65.36
N GLY A 460 -1.84 21.24 66.05
CA GLY A 460 -1.57 21.85 67.35
C GLY A 460 -1.24 23.34 67.26
N GLU A 461 -0.60 23.81 66.18
CA GLU A 461 -0.47 25.26 65.92
C GLU A 461 -1.84 25.92 65.71
N LEU A 462 -2.71 25.31 64.91
CA LEU A 462 -4.06 25.82 64.65
C LEU A 462 -4.93 25.87 65.92
N ASN A 463 -4.77 24.91 66.83
CA ASN A 463 -5.46 24.89 68.13
C ASN A 463 -4.75 25.73 69.22
N GLY A 464 -3.60 26.34 68.91
CA GLY A 464 -2.83 27.15 69.86
C GLY A 464 -2.03 26.35 70.90
N THR A 465 -1.90 25.04 70.76
CA THR A 465 -1.06 24.19 71.63
C THR A 465 0.41 24.23 71.22
N TYR A 466 0.72 24.55 69.96
CA TYR A 466 2.08 24.82 69.48
C TYR A 466 2.22 26.24 68.92
N ASN A 467 3.43 26.78 68.99
CA ASN A 467 3.80 28.03 68.32
C ASN A 467 4.22 27.72 66.88
N ARG A 468 3.91 28.62 65.93
CA ARG A 468 4.37 28.58 64.52
C ARG A 468 5.85 28.25 64.34
N ARG A 469 6.72 28.74 65.24
CA ARG A 469 8.16 28.45 65.20
C ARG A 469 8.48 26.97 65.41
N ILE A 470 7.71 26.29 66.27
CA ILE A 470 7.84 24.86 66.55
C ILE A 470 7.40 24.05 65.33
N SER A 471 6.27 24.41 64.71
CA SER A 471 5.80 23.75 63.48
C SER A 471 6.77 23.92 62.32
N GLN A 472 7.26 25.14 62.08
CA GLN A 472 8.25 25.41 61.03
C GLN A 472 9.55 24.63 61.26
N PHE A 473 9.99 24.52 62.51
CA PHE A 473 11.16 23.73 62.86
C PHE A 473 10.94 22.22 62.63
N VAL A 474 9.78 21.67 63.02
CA VAL A 474 9.45 20.25 62.81
C VAL A 474 9.39 19.92 61.32
N LEU A 475 8.77 20.78 60.51
CA LEU A 475 8.75 20.62 59.05
C LEU A 475 10.16 20.65 58.45
N ASP A 476 10.99 21.62 58.84
CA ASP A 476 12.40 21.72 58.43
C ASP A 476 13.25 20.53 58.92
N MET A 477 12.86 19.85 60.00
CA MET A 477 13.55 18.63 60.46
C MET A 477 13.11 17.38 59.68
N LEU A 478 11.83 17.31 59.32
CA LEU A 478 11.22 16.23 58.54
C LEU A 478 11.69 16.22 57.08
N GLU A 479 11.69 17.37 56.40
CA GLU A 479 12.15 17.54 55.00
C GLU A 479 13.60 17.07 54.79
N ASN A 480 14.31 17.00 55.89
CA ASN A 480 15.75 17.02 55.96
C ASN A 480 16.22 15.63 56.48
N GLY A 481 15.27 14.73 56.81
CA GLY A 481 15.48 13.32 57.09
C GLY A 481 15.78 12.97 58.56
N SER A 482 15.30 13.77 59.51
CA SER A 482 15.47 13.46 60.94
C SER A 482 14.54 12.34 61.41
N SER A 483 14.98 11.53 62.38
CA SER A 483 14.16 10.42 62.90
C SER A 483 12.98 10.94 63.75
N LEU A 484 11.86 10.23 63.68
CA LEU A 484 10.62 10.59 64.40
C LEU A 484 10.81 10.54 65.92
N GLU A 485 11.60 9.59 66.42
CA GLU A 485 11.95 9.45 67.84
C GLU A 485 12.65 10.71 68.37
N LEU A 486 13.68 11.18 67.65
CA LEU A 486 14.42 12.40 68.00
C LEU A 486 13.49 13.62 68.01
N MET A 487 12.60 13.75 67.02
CA MET A 487 11.66 14.87 66.97
C MET A 487 10.61 14.81 68.08
N THR A 488 10.16 13.62 68.47
CA THR A 488 9.18 13.42 69.55
C THR A 488 9.78 13.76 70.92
N ASP A 489 11.00 13.27 71.19
CA ASP A 489 11.73 13.58 72.43
C ASP A 489 12.03 15.07 72.56
N MET A 490 12.33 15.72 71.44
CA MET A 490 12.56 17.17 71.39
C MET A 490 11.29 17.97 71.66
N LEU A 491 10.15 17.60 71.06
CA LEU A 491 8.87 18.28 71.33
C LEU A 491 8.45 18.11 72.79
N SER A 492 8.64 16.92 73.37
CA SER A 492 8.47 16.64 74.80
C SER A 492 9.33 17.57 75.67
N ASN A 493 10.62 17.72 75.34
CA ASN A 493 11.53 18.61 76.04
C ASN A 493 11.16 20.10 75.93
N ILE A 494 10.62 20.51 74.78
CA ILE A 494 10.16 21.89 74.55
C ILE A 494 8.84 22.17 75.30
N GLN A 495 7.93 21.19 75.41
CA GLN A 495 6.68 21.34 76.15
C GLN A 495 6.87 21.36 77.67
N THR A 496 7.83 20.57 78.18
CA THR A 496 8.13 20.49 79.62
C THR A 496 8.89 21.72 80.13
N ARG A 497 9.71 22.35 79.29
CA ARG A 497 10.34 23.63 79.59
C ARG A 497 9.43 24.75 79.10
N LYS A 498 8.58 25.33 79.96
CA LYS A 498 7.83 26.57 79.62
C LYS A 498 8.81 27.74 79.42
N THR A 499 9.39 27.84 78.23
CA THR A 499 10.46 28.78 77.89
C THR A 499 9.95 30.10 77.35
N SER A 500 10.64 31.18 77.68
CA SER A 500 10.46 32.50 77.07
C SER A 500 10.82 32.48 75.56
N GLN A 501 10.44 33.53 74.81
CA GLN A 501 10.67 33.60 73.36
C GLN A 501 12.13 33.42 72.94
N GLU A 502 13.08 34.03 73.68
CA GLU A 502 14.52 33.93 73.39
C GLU A 502 15.08 32.55 73.74
N GLU A 503 14.60 31.93 74.82
CA GLU A 503 15.01 30.57 75.22
C GLU A 503 14.52 29.52 74.24
N LEU A 504 13.32 29.70 73.67
CA LEU A 504 12.80 28.83 72.62
C LEU A 504 13.68 28.92 71.36
N ASP A 505 14.05 30.12 70.92
CA ASP A 505 14.89 30.30 69.73
C ASP A 505 16.31 29.72 69.95
N ASN A 506 16.87 29.87 71.15
CA ASN A 506 18.15 29.26 71.51
C ASN A 506 18.08 27.73 71.55
N LEU A 507 17.02 27.16 72.10
CA LEU A 507 16.81 25.70 72.12
C LEU A 507 16.65 25.14 70.70
N LEU A 508 15.83 25.78 69.86
CA LEU A 508 15.64 25.36 68.47
C LEU A 508 16.97 25.43 67.70
N ASN A 509 17.75 26.51 67.84
CA ASN A 509 19.07 26.64 67.21
C ASN A 509 20.07 25.60 67.69
N MET A 510 20.09 25.31 69.00
CA MET A 510 20.94 24.27 69.58
C MET A 510 20.63 22.90 68.97
N TYR A 511 19.34 22.57 68.79
CA TYR A 511 18.96 21.31 68.15
C TYR A 511 19.28 21.27 66.65
N LYS A 512 19.21 22.39 65.92
CA LYS A 512 19.72 22.45 64.53
C LYS A 512 21.22 22.18 64.48
N GLN A 513 22.00 22.78 65.38
CA GLN A 513 23.45 22.62 65.42
C GLN A 513 23.87 21.20 65.86
N ALA A 514 23.21 20.62 66.86
CA ALA A 514 23.46 19.26 67.33
C ALA A 514 23.22 18.20 66.25
N ARG A 515 22.31 18.48 65.32
CA ARG A 515 22.05 17.62 64.16
C ARG A 515 23.09 17.78 63.05
N VAL A 516 23.52 19.00 62.75
CA VAL A 516 24.58 19.22 61.74
C VAL A 516 25.86 18.49 62.16
N SER A 517 26.12 18.43 63.46
CA SER A 517 27.26 17.72 64.06
C SER A 517 27.07 16.20 64.20
N SER A 518 25.86 15.66 64.00
CA SER A 518 25.60 14.21 63.99
C SER A 518 25.54 13.60 62.58
N LYS A 519 25.53 14.42 61.54
CA LYS A 519 25.62 14.00 60.12
C LYS A 519 27.04 14.10 59.54
N SER A 520 27.97 14.77 60.23
CA SER A 520 29.42 14.73 59.99
C SER A 520 30.05 13.52 60.69
#